data_AF-A0A7C3LEB4-F1
#
_entry.id   AF-A0A7C3LEB4-F1
#
_cell.length_a   1.000
_cell.length_b   1.000
_cell.length_c   1.000
_cell.angle_alpha   90.00
_cell.angle_beta   90.00
_cell.angle_gamma   90.00
#
_symmetry.space_group_name_H-M   'P 1'
#
loop_
_entity.id
_entity.type
_entity.pdbx_description
1 polymer ?
#
loop_
_entity_poly.entity_id
_entity_poly.type
_entity_poly.pdbx_seq_one_letter_code
_entity_poly.pdbx_strand_id
1 'polypeptide(L)'
;MSKDINEDIRWAKINEDVLRSMENPRKGYWMAVAGCLILLAFAVVAEIYQYNVGMGPANLNWPHMWDLYIATFIFWIGMSHSGTLLSAILHIIHADWRKPIYRFAEAMTTFTLMTAGLFPIIHIGRLWNMYWVLPYFSDRGIWPNFRSPLV
;
A
#
# COMPACT_ATOMS: atom_id res chain seq x y z
N MET A 1 -23.36 8.26 30.55
CA MET A 1 -22.53 7.75 29.44
C MET A 1 -21.10 8.11 29.78
N SER A 2 -20.30 7.13 30.20
CA SER A 2 -18.87 7.34 30.50
C SER A 2 -18.19 7.90 29.25
N LYS A 3 -17.43 8.98 29.38
CA LYS A 3 -16.61 9.45 28.26
C LYS A 3 -15.42 8.53 28.10
N ASP A 4 -15.19 8.01 26.90
CA ASP A 4 -14.10 7.07 26.61
C ASP A 4 -12.72 7.74 26.57
N ILE A 5 -12.68 9.08 26.57
CA ILE A 5 -11.48 9.90 26.47
C ILE A 5 -11.36 10.77 27.71
N ASN A 6 -10.15 10.79 28.28
CA ASN A 6 -9.80 11.64 29.40
C ASN A 6 -9.59 13.08 28.91
N GLU A 7 -10.56 13.96 29.18
CA GLU A 7 -10.54 15.38 28.79
C GLU A 7 -9.70 16.25 29.74
N ASP A 8 -9.25 15.72 30.88
CA ASP A 8 -8.45 16.45 31.87
C ASP A 8 -6.99 16.63 31.43
N ILE A 9 -6.58 16.00 30.32
CA ILE A 9 -5.24 16.10 29.76
C ILE A 9 -5.08 17.43 29.03
N ARG A 10 -4.16 18.27 29.51
CA ARG A 10 -3.81 19.54 28.86
C ARG A 10 -3.28 19.30 27.43
N TRP A 11 -3.78 20.05 26.45
CA TRP A 11 -3.36 19.99 25.04
C TRP A 11 -1.84 20.07 24.82
N ALA A 12 -1.14 20.90 25.62
CA ALA A 12 0.31 21.03 25.56
C ALA A 12 1.03 19.70 25.82
N LYS A 13 0.51 18.89 26.76
CA LYS A 13 1.07 17.57 27.11
C LYS A 13 0.86 16.56 25.97
N ILE A 14 -0.32 16.56 25.33
CA ILE A 14 -0.60 15.71 24.17
C ILE A 14 0.40 16.02 23.04
N ASN A 15 0.63 17.31 22.78
CA ASN A 15 1.57 17.73 21.75
C ASN A 15 3.01 17.30 22.08
N GLU A 16 3.45 17.49 23.32
CA GLU A 16 4.75 17.04 23.80
C GLU A 16 4.92 15.52 23.68
N ASP A 17 3.92 14.73 24.08
CA ASP A 17 3.94 13.26 24.01
C ASP A 17 4.02 12.76 22.54
N VAL A 18 3.29 13.42 21.62
CA VAL A 18 3.35 13.09 20.18
C VAL A 18 4.70 13.49 19.59
N LEU A 19 5.20 14.69 19.88
CA LEU A 19 6.49 15.16 19.38
C LEU A 19 7.65 14.31 19.89
N ARG A 20 7.58 13.86 21.14
CA ARG A 20 8.57 12.96 21.74
C ARG A 20 8.77 11.67 20.94
N SER A 21 7.73 11.19 20.25
CA SER A 21 7.86 10.02 19.36
C SER A 21 8.75 10.28 18.13
N MET A 22 8.96 11.54 17.75
CA MET A 22 9.76 11.97 16.60
C MET A 22 11.21 12.33 16.97
N GLU A 23 11.48 12.72 18.21
CA GLU A 23 12.76 13.33 18.60
C GLU A 23 13.91 12.33 18.80
N ASN A 24 13.64 11.11 19.30
CA ASN A 24 14.69 10.17 19.70
C ASN A 24 14.40 8.73 19.24
N PRO A 25 14.67 8.39 17.97
CA PRO A 25 14.50 7.03 17.48
C PRO A 25 15.45 6.07 18.20
N ARG A 26 14.89 5.05 18.86
CA ARG A 26 15.66 4.00 19.54
C ARG A 26 16.43 3.16 18.52
N LYS A 27 17.51 2.50 18.94
CA LYS A 27 18.28 1.57 18.07
C LYS A 27 17.40 0.53 17.38
N GLY A 28 16.34 0.06 18.05
CA GLY A 28 15.36 -0.86 17.47
C GLY A 28 14.62 -0.32 16.23
N TYR A 29 14.30 0.98 16.21
CA TYR A 29 13.69 1.61 15.04
C TYR A 29 14.64 1.55 13.84
N TRP A 30 15.92 1.91 14.04
CA TRP A 30 16.92 1.85 12.97
C TRP A 30 17.18 0.43 12.47
N MET A 31 17.16 -0.57 13.36
CA MET A 31 17.26 -1.98 12.94
C MET A 31 16.06 -2.41 12.10
N ALA A 32 14.84 -2.00 12.47
CA ALA A 32 13.64 -2.30 11.68
C ALA A 32 13.69 -1.61 10.31
N VAL A 33 14.07 -0.33 10.26
CA VAL A 33 14.23 0.41 8.99
C VAL A 33 15.29 -0.25 8.11
N ALA A 34 16.45 -0.61 8.66
CA ALA A 34 17.49 -1.31 7.92
C ALA A 34 16.99 -2.66 7.38
N GLY A 35 16.24 -3.42 8.18
CA GLY A 35 15.62 -4.68 7.74
C GLY A 35 14.64 -4.47 6.57
N CYS A 36 13.76 -3.46 6.67
CA CYS A 36 12.84 -3.11 5.58
C CYS A 36 13.58 -2.69 4.30
N LEU A 37 14.66 -1.91 4.43
CA LEU A 37 15.47 -1.48 3.27
C LEU A 37 16.21 -2.65 2.60
N ILE A 38 16.69 -3.62 3.38
CA ILE A 38 17.32 -4.83 2.83
C ILE A 38 16.29 -5.67 2.06
N LEU A 39 15.10 -5.87 2.62
CA LEU A 39 14.02 -6.60 1.93
C LEU A 39 13.59 -5.88 0.65
N LEU A 40 13.49 -4.55 0.69
CA LEU A 40 13.18 -3.75 -0.49
C LEU A 40 14.29 -3.85 -1.56
N ALA A 41 15.56 -3.80 -1.15
CA ALA A 41 16.68 -3.98 -2.07
C ALA A 41 16.66 -5.36 -2.74
N PHE A 42 16.34 -6.41 -1.98
CA PHE A 42 16.17 -7.76 -2.53
C PHE A 42 15.03 -7.81 -3.56
N ALA A 43 13.88 -7.19 -3.25
CA ALA A 43 12.76 -7.10 -4.19
C ALA A 43 13.15 -6.38 -5.49
N VAL A 44 13.87 -5.25 -5.39
CA VAL A 44 14.34 -4.48 -6.55
C VAL A 44 15.31 -5.32 -7.40
N VAL A 45 16.25 -6.04 -6.79
CA VAL A 45 17.19 -6.91 -7.52
C VAL A 45 16.46 -8.05 -8.22
N ALA A 46 15.48 -8.67 -7.55
CA ALA A 46 14.66 -9.73 -8.13
C ALA A 46 13.86 -9.24 -9.35
N GLU A 47 13.26 -8.05 -9.27
CA GLU A 47 12.53 -7.43 -10.37
C GLU A 47 13.44 -7.06 -11.55
N ILE A 48 14.63 -6.50 -11.28
CA ILE A 48 15.62 -6.22 -12.33
C ILE A 48 16.01 -7.52 -13.06
N TYR A 49 16.26 -8.59 -12.32
CA TYR A 49 16.58 -9.89 -12.91
C TYR A 49 15.43 -10.41 -13.80
N GLN A 50 14.19 -10.31 -13.32
CA GLN A 50 13.00 -10.69 -14.06
C GLN A 50 12.81 -9.87 -15.34
N TYR A 51 13.06 -8.56 -15.34
CA TYR A 51 12.95 -7.75 -16.57
C TYR A 51 13.98 -8.12 -17.63
N ASN A 52 15.16 -8.58 -17.22
CA ASN A 52 16.21 -9.01 -18.16
C ASN A 52 15.96 -10.40 -18.75
N VAL A 53 15.41 -11.33 -17.95
CA VAL A 53 15.22 -12.74 -18.35
C VAL A 53 13.78 -13.04 -18.81
N GLY A 54 12.84 -12.13 -18.54
CA GLY A 54 11.39 -12.30 -18.78
C GLY A 54 10.67 -12.88 -17.57
N MET A 55 9.39 -13.24 -17.74
CA MET A 55 8.53 -13.76 -16.64
C MET A 55 8.83 -15.20 -16.21
N GLY A 56 9.77 -15.89 -16.86
CA GLY A 56 10.13 -17.28 -16.57
C GLY A 56 10.56 -17.56 -15.11
N PRO A 57 11.40 -16.71 -14.48
CA PRO A 57 11.81 -16.88 -13.09
C PRO A 57 10.66 -16.87 -12.07
N ALA A 58 9.52 -16.27 -12.44
CA ALA A 58 8.33 -16.27 -11.60
C ALA A 58 7.59 -17.62 -11.59
N ASN A 59 8.06 -18.61 -12.37
CA ASN A 59 7.53 -19.97 -12.43
C ASN A 59 6.02 -20.00 -12.75
N LEU A 60 5.58 -19.07 -13.60
CA LEU A 60 4.20 -19.00 -14.09
C LEU A 60 4.00 -20.07 -15.17
N ASN A 61 2.98 -20.92 -14.99
CA ASN A 61 2.77 -22.11 -15.80
C ASN A 61 1.39 -22.04 -16.43
N TRP A 62 1.18 -22.51 -17.66
CA TRP A 62 -0.18 -22.57 -18.18
C TRP A 62 -0.88 -23.77 -17.52
N PRO A 63 -2.06 -23.61 -16.86
CA PRO A 63 -2.99 -22.46 -16.92
C PRO A 63 -2.87 -21.40 -15.79
N HIS A 64 -2.01 -21.60 -14.79
CA HIS A 64 -1.75 -20.68 -13.66
C HIS A 64 -0.79 -19.52 -14.02
N MET A 65 -1.30 -18.53 -14.76
CA MET A 65 -0.52 -17.38 -15.23
C MET A 65 -0.38 -16.24 -14.21
N TRP A 66 -1.17 -16.22 -13.14
CA TRP A 66 -1.32 -15.06 -12.24
C TRP A 66 -0.62 -15.25 -10.88
N ASP A 67 -0.68 -16.49 -10.38
CA ASP A 67 -0.06 -17.02 -9.16
C ASP A 67 0.16 -15.98 -8.04
N LEU A 68 1.39 -15.87 -7.54
CA LEU A 68 1.71 -15.05 -6.38
C LEU A 68 1.51 -13.55 -6.64
N TYR A 69 1.68 -13.06 -7.88
CA TYR A 69 1.55 -11.63 -8.16
C TYR A 69 0.15 -11.12 -7.84
N ILE A 70 -0.87 -11.77 -8.40
CA ILE A 70 -2.24 -11.31 -8.21
C ILE A 70 -2.77 -11.70 -6.83
N ALA A 71 -2.37 -12.84 -6.27
CA ALA A 71 -2.68 -13.17 -4.88
C ALA A 71 -2.15 -12.09 -3.92
N THR A 72 -0.91 -11.63 -4.12
CA THR A 72 -0.29 -10.60 -3.29
C THR A 72 -0.91 -9.23 -3.53
N PHE A 73 -1.25 -8.88 -4.78
CA PHE A 73 -2.02 -7.68 -5.11
C PHE A 73 -3.33 -7.61 -4.31
N ILE A 74 -4.15 -8.67 -4.38
CA ILE A 74 -5.43 -8.76 -3.68
C ILE A 74 -5.24 -8.68 -2.17
N PHE A 75 -4.21 -9.33 -1.63
CA PHE A 75 -3.85 -9.25 -0.22
C PHE A 75 -3.61 -7.81 0.23
N TRP A 76 -2.77 -7.06 -0.49
CA TRP A 76 -2.48 -5.66 -0.14
C TRP A 76 -3.69 -4.73 -0.30
N ILE A 77 -4.51 -4.94 -1.35
CA ILE A 77 -5.79 -4.22 -1.49
C ILE A 77 -6.74 -4.54 -0.31
N GLY A 78 -6.83 -5.80 0.11
CA GLY A 78 -7.64 -6.21 1.26
C GLY A 78 -7.20 -5.53 2.56
N MET A 79 -5.89 -5.45 2.81
CA MET A 79 -5.33 -4.70 3.94
C MET A 79 -5.69 -3.21 3.89
N SER A 80 -5.70 -2.61 2.70
CA SER A 80 -6.07 -1.19 2.54
C SER A 80 -7.53 -0.91 2.87
N HIS A 81 -8.45 -1.82 2.53
CA HIS A 81 -9.87 -1.66 2.84
C HIS A 81 -10.16 -1.65 4.33
N SER A 82 -9.41 -2.44 5.12
CA SER A 82 -9.56 -2.41 6.58
C SER A 82 -9.31 -1.01 7.15
N GLY A 83 -8.30 -0.29 6.64
CA GLY A 83 -7.97 1.05 7.11
C GLY A 83 -9.01 2.12 6.72
N THR A 84 -9.49 2.11 5.47
CA THR A 84 -10.52 3.06 5.02
C THR A 84 -11.87 2.81 5.69
N LEU A 85 -12.26 1.54 5.82
CA LEU A 85 -13.49 1.13 6.50
C LEU A 85 -13.47 1.60 7.96
N LEU A 86 -12.36 1.40 8.66
CA LEU A 86 -12.21 1.78 10.06
C LEU A 86 -12.23 3.31 10.23
N SER A 87 -11.59 4.07 9.35
CA SER A 87 -11.66 5.55 9.40
C SER A 87 -13.07 6.08 9.11
N ALA A 88 -13.71 5.60 8.03
CA ALA A 88 -15.01 6.09 7.58
C ALA A 88 -16.17 5.65 8.49
N ILE A 89 -16.24 4.36 8.86
CA ILE A 89 -17.34 3.86 9.70
C ILE A 89 -17.27 4.46 11.09
N LEU A 90 -16.08 4.51 11.72
CA LEU A 90 -15.95 5.10 13.06
C LEU A 90 -16.30 6.59 13.06
N HIS A 91 -16.09 7.27 11.93
CA HIS A 91 -16.54 8.64 11.75
C HIS A 91 -18.06 8.76 11.68
N ILE A 92 -18.72 7.92 10.87
CA ILE A 92 -20.19 7.91 10.69
C ILE A 92 -20.91 7.59 12.00
N ILE A 93 -20.43 6.63 12.78
CA ILE A 93 -21.05 6.26 14.07
C ILE A 93 -20.68 7.21 15.21
N HIS A 94 -19.93 8.28 14.93
CA HIS A 94 -19.46 9.26 15.91
C HIS A 94 -18.70 8.65 17.10
N ALA A 95 -17.91 7.59 16.87
CA ALA A 95 -17.11 6.95 17.92
C ALA A 95 -15.94 7.86 18.34
N ASP A 96 -15.98 8.42 19.55
CA ASP A 96 -14.97 9.36 20.04
C ASP A 96 -13.58 8.74 20.28
N TRP A 97 -13.52 7.43 20.56
CA TRP A 97 -12.27 6.69 20.79
C TRP A 97 -11.42 6.49 19.52
N ARG A 98 -11.91 6.86 18.33
CA ARG A 98 -11.18 6.73 17.07
C ARG A 98 -10.00 7.70 16.90
N LYS A 99 -10.01 8.82 17.64
CA LYS A 99 -9.05 9.94 17.52
C LYS A 99 -7.56 9.52 17.57
N PRO A 100 -7.11 8.57 18.39
CA PRO A 100 -5.73 8.09 18.34
C PRO A 100 -5.44 7.15 17.14
N ILE A 101 -6.43 6.46 16.60
CA ILE A 101 -6.23 5.35 15.64
C ILE A 101 -6.32 5.83 14.17
N TYR A 102 -7.14 6.85 13.88
CA TYR A 102 -7.45 7.22 12.49
C TYR A 102 -6.20 7.57 11.66
N ARG A 103 -5.20 8.25 12.26
CA ARG A 103 -3.94 8.60 11.57
C ARG A 103 -3.14 7.37 11.16
N PHE A 104 -3.11 6.36 12.02
CA PHE A 104 -2.44 5.09 11.72
C PHE A 104 -3.20 4.29 10.66
N ALA A 105 -4.54 4.30 10.71
CA ALA A 105 -5.38 3.63 9.72
C ALA A 105 -5.23 4.26 8.32
N GLU A 106 -5.17 5.59 8.23
CA GLU A 106 -4.90 6.31 6.99
C GLU A 106 -3.49 6.02 6.47
N ALA A 107 -2.46 6.11 7.31
CA ALA A 107 -1.09 5.78 6.91
C ALA A 107 -0.96 4.33 6.43
N MET A 108 -1.56 3.37 7.14
CA MET A 108 -1.60 1.95 6.73
C MET A 108 -2.25 1.80 5.36
N THR A 109 -3.39 2.48 5.12
CA THR A 109 -4.07 2.45 3.82
C THR A 109 -3.17 2.99 2.71
N THR A 110 -2.51 4.13 2.94
CA THR A 110 -1.65 4.75 1.92
C THR A 110 -0.50 3.84 1.54
N PHE A 111 0.25 3.29 2.51
CA PHE A 111 1.40 2.42 2.20
C PHE A 111 0.99 1.08 1.60
N THR A 112 -0.15 0.51 2.04
CA THR A 112 -0.66 -0.74 1.46
C THR A 112 -1.13 -0.53 0.01
N LEU A 113 -1.81 0.59 -0.30
CA LEU A 113 -2.19 0.93 -1.68
C LEU A 113 -0.99 1.21 -2.58
N MET A 114 0.02 1.95 -2.09
CA MET A 114 1.26 2.17 -2.84
C MET A 114 1.93 0.84 -3.20
N THR A 115 1.97 -0.10 -2.26
CA THR A 115 2.54 -1.43 -2.46
C THR A 115 1.68 -2.28 -3.39
N ALA A 116 0.35 -2.25 -3.22
CA ALA A 116 -0.60 -2.94 -4.09
C ALA A 116 -0.46 -2.50 -5.55
N GLY A 117 -0.34 -1.18 -5.79
CA GLY A 117 -0.22 -0.61 -7.13
C GLY A 117 1.01 -1.09 -7.91
N LEU A 118 2.05 -1.56 -7.22
CA LEU A 118 3.24 -2.12 -7.86
C LEU A 118 2.95 -3.49 -8.50
N PHE A 119 2.10 -4.31 -7.90
CA PHE A 119 1.91 -5.70 -8.37
C PHE A 119 1.32 -5.82 -9.78
N PRO A 120 0.27 -5.06 -10.18
CA PRO A 120 -0.20 -5.03 -11.57
C PRO A 120 0.86 -4.54 -12.55
N ILE A 121 1.80 -3.70 -12.10
CA ILE A 121 2.87 -3.13 -12.91
C ILE A 121 3.94 -4.18 -13.20
N ILE A 122 4.47 -4.82 -12.14
CA ILE A 122 5.54 -5.81 -12.24
C ILE A 122 5.07 -7.14 -12.85
N HIS A 123 3.78 -7.45 -12.74
CA HIS A 123 3.20 -8.69 -13.25
C HIS A 123 3.14 -8.72 -14.79
N ILE A 124 3.19 -7.58 -15.46
CA ILE A 124 3.08 -7.51 -16.91
C ILE A 124 4.46 -7.73 -17.55
N GLY A 125 4.58 -8.74 -18.41
CA GLY A 125 5.86 -9.06 -19.07
C GLY A 125 6.42 -7.98 -20.00
N ARG A 126 5.64 -6.93 -20.32
CA ARG A 126 6.08 -5.74 -21.08
C ARG A 126 5.70 -4.47 -20.35
N LEU A 127 6.41 -4.21 -19.25
CA LEU A 127 6.22 -3.06 -18.38
C LEU A 127 6.16 -1.72 -19.15
N TRP A 128 7.03 -1.55 -20.16
CA TRP A 128 7.11 -0.32 -20.94
C TRP A 128 5.84 0.00 -21.74
N ASN A 129 4.93 -0.95 -21.96
CA ASN A 129 3.66 -0.70 -22.66
C ASN A 129 2.49 -0.36 -21.71
N MET A 130 2.73 -0.27 -20.40
CA MET A 130 1.67 -0.02 -19.40
C MET A 130 0.87 1.26 -19.68
N TYR A 131 1.49 2.28 -20.29
CA TYR A 131 0.83 3.54 -20.60
C TYR A 131 -0.36 3.40 -21.57
N TRP A 132 -0.49 2.28 -22.31
CA TRP A 132 -1.64 2.02 -23.19
C TRP A 132 -2.93 1.69 -22.43
N VAL A 133 -2.86 1.41 -21.13
CA VAL A 133 -4.06 1.23 -20.29
C VAL A 133 -4.75 2.56 -20.02
N LEU A 134 -4.00 3.67 -20.02
CA LEU A 134 -4.56 4.98 -19.74
C LEU A 134 -5.39 5.50 -20.92
N PRO A 135 -6.55 6.12 -20.66
CA PRO A 135 -7.37 6.73 -21.71
C PRO A 135 -6.78 8.08 -22.10
N TYR A 136 -5.88 8.10 -23.09
CA TYR A 136 -5.32 9.33 -23.67
C TYR A 136 -5.46 9.34 -25.20
N PHE A 137 -5.49 10.53 -25.79
CA PHE A 137 -5.51 10.69 -27.24
C PHE A 137 -4.16 10.30 -27.82
N SER A 138 -4.15 9.20 -28.57
CA SER A 138 -2.98 8.74 -29.32
C SER A 138 -3.14 9.04 -30.80
N ASP A 139 -2.03 9.27 -31.51
CA ASP A 139 -2.00 9.45 -32.98
C ASP A 139 -2.62 8.25 -33.73
N ARG A 140 -2.68 7.10 -33.07
CA ARG A 140 -3.24 5.84 -33.59
C ARG A 140 -4.76 5.75 -33.45
N GLY A 141 -5.40 6.66 -32.72
CA GLY A 141 -6.85 6.65 -32.49
C GLY A 141 -7.37 5.41 -31.74
N ILE A 142 -6.49 4.66 -31.09
CA ILE A 142 -6.83 3.45 -30.34
C ILE A 142 -7.18 3.79 -28.89
N TRP A 143 -8.15 3.06 -28.34
CA TRP A 143 -8.67 3.24 -26.98
C TRP A 143 -8.60 1.93 -26.20
N PRO A 144 -8.47 1.99 -24.86
CA PRO A 144 -8.50 0.81 -24.02
C PRO A 144 -9.92 0.20 -23.98
N ASN A 145 -10.01 -1.09 -23.67
CA ASN A 145 -11.29 -1.81 -23.60
C ASN A 145 -11.92 -1.68 -22.21
N PHE A 146 -12.88 -0.77 -22.06
CA PHE A 146 -13.61 -0.51 -20.82
C PHE A 146 -14.56 -1.63 -20.36
N ARG A 147 -14.66 -2.76 -21.10
CA ARG A 147 -15.37 -3.96 -20.62
C ARG A 147 -14.48 -4.86 -19.78
N SER A 148 -13.17 -4.67 -19.83
CA SER A 148 -12.22 -5.44 -19.04
C SER A 148 -12.20 -4.92 -17.60
N PRO A 149 -12.30 -5.79 -16.57
CA PRO A 149 -12.16 -5.36 -15.17
C PRO A 149 -10.71 -4.99 -14.79
N LEU A 150 -9.75 -5.21 -15.70
CA LEU A 150 -8.32 -4.88 -15.50
C LEU A 150 -7.94 -3.49 -16.02
N VAL A 151 -8.88 -2.79 -16.68
CA VAL A 151 -8.68 -1.51 -17.37
C VAL A 151 -9.57 -0.45 -16.73
#